data_AF-M6YPY5-F1
#
_entry.id   AF-M6YPY5-F1
#
_cell.length_a   1.000
_cell.length_b   1.000
_cell.length_c   1.000
_cell.angle_alpha   90.00
_cell.angle_beta   90.00
_cell.angle_gamma   90.00
#
_symmetry.space_group_name_H-M   'P 1'
#
loop_
_entity.id
_entity.type
_entity.pdbx_description
1 polymer ?
#
loop_
_entity_poly.entity_id
_entity_poly.type
_entity_poly.pdbx_seq_one_letter_code
_entity_poly.pdbx_strand_id
1 'polypeptide(L)'
;MNFNLEILICSVFFYLSSILLWLASTTIVNLEKRNWPATFTITILIVVSMLFGFFSWIGELGILKILNYPAVYFFPGILGLILIPFGWFFIIVWFLGLLKVNYSVFQNFPNGFGKTNILNLLFINLKCRSVKIYFGKTVYYKLCILLLLFSQIFAIVFFLNWSRKFTIDISIFNFWNVVPFSFRLSYLFYILICISIPVVALFIHRTSKKILPEIAKNKAIPYLKTISLLLLGVVILVFFLFLGGEIGIIEDPVLKLFINPIPFYVFLIGIQFLVLVAVLTLGQALISYEIFTGRILPKIGLRCEWRNANLGFLLITLLYFIISSLGFSKIDLFLVGSYVYNVSRTFLLKKNKKLRLIKSSILNSIITTEENTEIVASNLKEKFQRTFNILCSDILETSSALFISKSRIPFVADIILTYPIDLEKTKNIDYDTFNKKNIIFEKENITYLT
;
A
#
# COMPACT_ATOMS: atom_id res chain seq x y z
N MET A 1 35.12 -12.02 8.35
CA MET A 1 33.98 -11.66 7.47
C MET A 1 34.21 -10.24 6.99
N ASN A 2 34.71 -10.05 5.75
CA ASN A 2 34.68 -8.72 5.14
C ASN A 2 33.22 -8.38 4.88
N PHE A 3 32.68 -7.42 5.61
CA PHE A 3 31.30 -6.98 5.45
C PHE A 3 31.19 -6.23 4.12
N ASN A 4 30.86 -6.94 3.05
CA ASN A 4 30.65 -6.31 1.75
C ASN A 4 29.34 -5.53 1.78
N LEU A 5 29.45 -4.21 1.97
CA LEU A 5 28.32 -3.28 1.95
C LEU A 5 27.45 -3.43 0.69
N GLU A 6 28.05 -3.79 -0.45
CA GLU A 6 27.33 -4.05 -1.70
C GLU A 6 26.35 -5.22 -1.58
N ILE A 7 26.74 -6.33 -0.92
CA ILE A 7 25.87 -7.49 -0.72
C ILE A 7 24.68 -7.10 0.18
N LEU A 8 24.93 -6.26 1.20
CA LEU A 8 23.86 -5.74 2.06
C LEU A 8 22.88 -4.87 1.26
N ILE A 9 23.39 -3.93 0.46
CA ILE A 9 22.58 -3.05 -0.40
C ILE A 9 21.71 -3.89 -1.36
N CYS A 10 22.27 -4.93 -1.98
CA CYS A 10 21.53 -5.84 -2.86
C CYS A 10 20.45 -6.61 -2.09
N SER A 11 20.80 -7.17 -0.94
CA SER A 11 19.86 -7.94 -0.10
C SER A 11 18.65 -7.10 0.33
N VAL A 12 18.86 -5.81 0.65
CA VAL A 12 17.79 -4.89 1.01
C VAL A 12 16.90 -4.55 -0.20
N PHE A 13 17.48 -4.32 -1.38
CA PHE A 13 16.68 -4.12 -2.61
C PHE A 13 15.85 -5.35 -2.96
N PHE A 14 16.41 -6.55 -2.81
CA PHE A 14 15.68 -7.80 -2.98
C PHE A 14 14.47 -7.88 -2.02
N TYR A 15 14.68 -7.61 -0.73
CA TYR A 15 13.59 -7.59 0.25
C TYR A 15 12.48 -6.60 -0.13
N LEU A 16 12.86 -5.35 -0.45
CA LEU A 16 11.95 -4.28 -0.86
C LEU A 16 11.13 -4.67 -2.09
N SER A 17 11.79 -5.29 -3.08
CA SER A 17 11.14 -5.77 -4.29
C SER A 17 10.07 -6.82 -3.98
N SER A 18 10.40 -7.86 -3.22
CA SER A 18 9.48 -8.96 -2.92
C SER A 18 8.29 -8.51 -2.07
N ILE A 19 8.51 -7.63 -1.08
CA ILE A 19 7.43 -7.16 -0.20
C ILE A 19 6.48 -6.19 -0.91
N LEU A 20 6.98 -5.34 -1.80
CA LEU A 20 6.14 -4.45 -2.62
C LEU A 20 5.31 -5.24 -3.63
N LEU A 21 5.87 -6.31 -4.20
CA LEU A 21 5.10 -7.21 -5.07
C LEU A 21 3.96 -7.88 -4.31
N TRP A 22 4.22 -8.29 -3.06
CA TRP A 22 3.20 -8.84 -2.17
C TRP A 22 2.10 -7.82 -1.85
N LEU A 23 2.46 -6.56 -1.59
CA LEU A 23 1.49 -5.48 -1.37
C LEU A 23 0.65 -5.18 -2.62
N ALA A 24 1.26 -5.15 -3.80
CA ALA A 24 0.54 -5.02 -5.07
C ALA A 24 -0.43 -6.20 -5.30
N SER A 25 0.04 -7.40 -5.03
CA SER A 25 -0.71 -8.65 -5.15
C SER A 25 -1.95 -8.70 -4.26
N THR A 26 -1.79 -8.33 -2.98
CA THR A 26 -2.88 -8.31 -2.00
C THR A 26 -3.89 -7.21 -2.31
N THR A 27 -3.43 -6.02 -2.69
CA THR A 27 -4.34 -4.94 -3.13
C THR A 27 -5.17 -5.33 -4.35
N ILE A 28 -4.59 -6.02 -5.35
CA ILE A 28 -5.31 -6.55 -6.51
C ILE A 28 -6.46 -7.47 -6.10
N VAL A 29 -6.19 -8.41 -5.20
CA VAL A 29 -7.20 -9.39 -4.77
C VAL A 29 -8.27 -8.74 -3.90
N ASN A 30 -7.89 -7.79 -3.05
CA ASN A 30 -8.79 -7.22 -2.05
C ASN A 30 -9.70 -6.12 -2.61
N LEU A 31 -9.32 -5.42 -3.68
CA LEU A 31 -10.15 -4.41 -4.32
C LEU A 31 -11.49 -4.99 -4.81
N GLU A 32 -12.60 -4.46 -4.27
CA GLU A 32 -13.98 -4.86 -4.62
C GLU A 32 -14.46 -4.19 -5.91
N LYS A 33 -14.08 -2.91 -6.14
CA LYS A 33 -14.35 -2.17 -7.37
C LYS A 33 -13.06 -1.71 -8.01
N ARG A 34 -12.86 -2.12 -9.27
CA ARG A 34 -11.70 -1.76 -10.08
C ARG A 34 -11.93 -0.38 -10.70
N ASN A 35 -11.59 0.67 -9.97
CA ASN A 35 -11.63 2.04 -10.47
C ASN A 35 -10.28 2.38 -11.15
N TRP A 36 -10.29 3.26 -12.14
CA TRP A 36 -9.08 3.77 -12.81
C TRP A 36 -7.95 4.18 -11.85
N PRO A 37 -8.22 4.95 -10.77
CA PRO A 37 -7.18 5.30 -9.80
C PRO A 37 -6.60 4.09 -9.07
N ALA A 38 -7.43 3.11 -8.69
CA ALA A 38 -6.97 1.92 -7.99
C ALA A 38 -6.06 1.08 -8.89
N THR A 39 -6.41 0.91 -10.17
CA THR A 39 -5.55 0.26 -11.17
C THR A 39 -4.20 0.98 -11.29
N PHE A 40 -4.21 2.32 -11.34
CA PHE A 40 -2.98 3.11 -11.40
C PHE A 40 -2.08 2.90 -10.17
N THR A 41 -2.66 2.87 -8.96
CA THR A 41 -1.89 2.60 -7.73
C THR A 41 -1.23 1.22 -7.74
N ILE A 42 -1.94 0.19 -8.21
CA ILE A 42 -1.40 -1.16 -8.35
C ILE A 42 -0.26 -1.18 -9.36
N THR A 43 -0.45 -0.56 -10.53
CA THR A 43 0.58 -0.55 -11.56
C THR A 43 1.86 0.11 -11.06
N ILE A 44 1.77 1.19 -10.28
CA ILE A 44 2.94 1.83 -9.69
C ILE A 44 3.64 0.88 -8.70
N LEU A 45 2.91 0.21 -7.81
CA LEU A 45 3.52 -0.72 -6.86
C LEU A 45 4.27 -1.86 -7.56
N ILE A 46 3.72 -2.40 -8.67
CA ILE A 46 4.39 -3.42 -9.48
C ILE A 46 5.63 -2.86 -10.15
N VAL A 47 5.54 -1.67 -10.78
CA VAL A 47 6.68 -1.02 -11.44
C VAL A 47 7.80 -0.73 -10.44
N VAL A 48 7.49 -0.22 -9.24
CA VAL A 48 8.48 0.03 -8.18
C VAL A 48 9.12 -1.28 -7.73
N SER A 49 8.32 -2.33 -7.53
CA SER A 49 8.83 -3.65 -7.16
C SER A 49 9.81 -4.21 -8.20
N MET A 50 9.46 -4.12 -9.50
CA MET A 50 10.32 -4.56 -10.59
C MET A 50 11.61 -3.73 -10.66
N LEU A 51 11.52 -2.42 -10.43
CA LEU A 51 12.67 -1.51 -10.42
C LEU A 51 13.65 -1.82 -9.27
N PHE A 52 13.15 -2.12 -8.07
CA PHE A 52 14.03 -2.60 -6.99
C PHE A 52 14.60 -3.99 -7.27
N GLY A 53 13.84 -4.89 -7.90
CA GLY A 53 14.36 -6.19 -8.34
C GLY A 53 15.48 -6.03 -9.36
N PHE A 54 15.34 -5.10 -10.30
CA PHE A 54 16.37 -4.75 -11.29
C PHE A 54 17.63 -4.19 -10.64
N PHE A 55 17.51 -3.26 -9.68
CA PHE A 55 18.67 -2.76 -8.93
C PHE A 55 19.35 -3.83 -8.09
N SER A 56 18.57 -4.76 -7.55
CA SER A 56 19.09 -5.91 -6.82
C SER A 56 19.88 -6.85 -7.74
N TRP A 57 19.36 -7.11 -8.93
CA TRP A 57 20.00 -7.97 -9.93
C TRP A 57 21.32 -7.38 -10.41
N ILE A 58 21.28 -6.13 -10.85
CA ILE A 58 22.45 -5.44 -11.36
C ILE A 58 23.49 -5.25 -10.27
N GLY A 59 23.07 -4.92 -9.05
CA GLY A 59 23.92 -4.74 -7.88
C GLY A 59 24.84 -5.93 -7.58
N GLU A 60 24.47 -7.16 -7.98
CA GLU A 60 25.30 -8.36 -7.87
C GLU A 60 26.67 -8.19 -8.56
N LEU A 61 26.70 -7.45 -9.67
CA LEU A 61 27.90 -7.24 -10.47
C LEU A 61 28.89 -6.23 -9.85
N GLY A 62 28.47 -5.51 -8.80
CA GLY A 62 29.25 -4.48 -8.10
C GLY A 62 29.12 -3.10 -8.75
N ILE A 63 28.98 -2.05 -7.92
CA ILE A 63 28.61 -0.68 -8.36
C ILE A 63 29.62 -0.08 -9.34
N LEU A 64 30.91 -0.37 -9.16
CA LEU A 64 31.96 0.11 -10.06
C LEU A 64 31.92 -0.51 -11.45
N LYS A 65 31.57 -1.81 -11.57
CA LYS A 65 31.40 -2.45 -12.88
C LYS A 65 30.14 -1.93 -13.57
N ILE A 66 29.10 -1.65 -12.79
CA ILE A 66 27.83 -1.14 -13.30
C ILE A 66 28.01 0.22 -13.98
N LEU A 67 28.79 1.12 -13.40
CA LEU A 67 29.02 2.46 -13.94
C LEU A 67 29.59 2.46 -15.36
N ASN A 68 30.29 1.38 -15.74
CA ASN A 68 30.88 1.19 -17.06
C ASN A 68 29.92 0.57 -18.08
N TYR A 69 28.74 0.08 -17.66
CA TYR A 69 27.74 -0.42 -18.60
C TYR A 69 27.13 0.72 -19.44
N PRO A 70 26.63 0.38 -20.64
CA PRO A 70 25.89 1.33 -21.47
C PRO A 70 24.69 1.90 -20.73
N ALA A 71 24.54 3.23 -20.76
CA ALA A 71 23.44 3.92 -20.09
C ALA A 71 22.04 3.49 -20.57
N VAL A 72 21.94 2.99 -21.81
CA VAL A 72 20.68 2.56 -22.44
C VAL A 72 19.94 1.51 -21.63
N TYR A 73 20.66 0.57 -20.99
CA TYR A 73 20.04 -0.46 -20.14
C TYR A 73 19.32 0.11 -18.92
N PHE A 74 19.66 1.33 -18.50
CA PHE A 74 19.13 1.99 -17.31
C PHE A 74 17.99 2.97 -17.63
N PHE A 75 17.68 3.21 -18.91
CA PHE A 75 16.62 4.14 -19.31
C PHE A 75 15.24 3.77 -18.73
N PRO A 76 14.81 2.50 -18.70
CA PRO A 76 13.55 2.13 -18.04
C PRO A 76 13.55 2.47 -16.54
N GLY A 77 14.69 2.30 -15.87
CA GLY A 77 14.86 2.66 -14.46
C GLY A 77 14.76 4.17 -14.23
N ILE A 78 15.38 4.98 -15.09
CA ILE A 78 15.32 6.45 -15.03
C ILE A 78 13.88 6.95 -15.25
N LEU A 79 13.17 6.38 -16.23
CA LEU A 79 11.75 6.69 -16.45
C LEU A 79 10.90 6.32 -15.22
N GLY A 80 11.19 5.18 -14.58
CA GLY A 80 10.58 4.78 -13.32
C GLY A 80 10.81 5.81 -12.21
N LEU A 81 12.04 6.29 -12.02
CA LEU A 81 12.38 7.31 -11.02
C LEU A 81 11.64 8.64 -11.24
N ILE A 82 11.28 8.99 -12.47
CA ILE A 82 10.46 10.18 -12.78
C ILE A 82 8.99 9.95 -12.41
N LEU A 83 8.48 8.73 -12.61
CA LEU A 83 7.06 8.39 -12.42
C LEU A 83 6.68 8.16 -10.94
N ILE A 84 7.57 7.55 -10.15
CA ILE A 84 7.29 7.11 -8.78
C ILE A 84 6.84 8.25 -7.83
N PRO A 85 7.51 9.42 -7.78
CA PRO A 85 7.12 10.52 -6.89
C PRO A 85 5.69 11.01 -7.13
N PHE A 86 5.29 11.13 -8.40
CA PHE A 86 3.93 11.47 -8.77
C PHE A 86 2.93 10.38 -8.40
N GLY A 87 3.35 9.11 -8.49
CA GLY A 87 2.55 7.99 -8.02
C GLY A 87 2.13 8.14 -6.56
N TRP A 88 3.07 8.51 -5.68
CA TRP A 88 2.77 8.79 -4.27
C TRP A 88 1.81 9.97 -4.10
N PHE A 89 2.07 11.07 -4.81
CA PHE A 89 1.18 12.23 -4.81
C PHE A 89 -0.25 11.85 -5.19
N PHE A 90 -0.42 11.12 -6.29
CA PHE A 90 -1.72 10.68 -6.77
C PHE A 90 -2.43 9.76 -5.78
N ILE A 91 -1.70 8.80 -5.17
CA ILE A 91 -2.24 7.87 -4.16
C ILE A 91 -2.87 8.66 -3.00
N ILE A 92 -2.16 9.67 -2.46
CA ILE A 92 -2.65 10.44 -1.30
C ILE A 92 -3.85 11.31 -1.66
N VAL A 93 -3.80 12.03 -2.78
CA VAL A 93 -4.92 12.87 -3.23
C VAL A 93 -6.17 12.01 -3.49
N TRP A 94 -5.99 10.83 -4.08
CA TRP A 94 -7.06 9.85 -4.27
C TRP A 94 -7.61 9.33 -2.94
N PHE A 95 -6.73 8.92 -2.02
CA PHE A 95 -7.10 8.38 -0.71
C PHE A 95 -7.96 9.38 0.10
N LEU A 96 -7.58 10.67 0.07
CA LEU A 96 -8.31 11.75 0.72
C LEU A 96 -9.66 12.06 0.07
N GLY A 97 -9.98 11.47 -1.09
CA GLY A 97 -11.24 11.68 -1.79
C GLY A 97 -11.34 13.05 -2.48
N LEU A 98 -10.22 13.76 -2.64
CA LEU A 98 -10.15 15.05 -3.34
C LEU A 98 -10.40 14.91 -4.85
N LEU A 99 -10.31 13.68 -5.37
CA LEU A 99 -10.62 13.29 -6.75
C LEU A 99 -12.06 12.80 -6.96
N LYS A 100 -13.00 13.06 -6.05
CA LYS A 100 -14.43 12.75 -6.29
C LYS A 100 -14.95 13.62 -7.45
N VAL A 101 -14.80 13.11 -8.66
CA VAL A 101 -15.33 13.65 -9.91
C VAL A 101 -16.73 13.08 -10.09
N ASN A 102 -17.71 13.95 -10.34
CA ASN A 102 -18.98 13.53 -10.93
C ASN A 102 -18.67 12.80 -12.24
N TYR A 103 -18.99 11.51 -12.30
CA TYR A 103 -18.65 10.58 -13.39
C TYR A 103 -19.10 11.04 -14.80
N SER A 104 -19.93 12.08 -14.90
CA SER A 104 -20.40 12.65 -16.16
C SER A 104 -19.33 13.39 -16.97
N VAL A 105 -18.24 13.88 -16.36
CA VAL A 105 -17.25 14.70 -17.08
C VAL A 105 -16.13 13.87 -17.73
N PHE A 106 -15.81 12.68 -17.20
CA PHE A 106 -14.66 11.90 -17.65
C PHE A 106 -14.96 10.96 -18.83
N GLN A 107 -16.23 10.61 -19.08
CA GLN A 107 -16.60 9.82 -20.28
C GLN A 107 -16.39 10.60 -21.59
N ASN A 108 -16.32 11.93 -21.52
CA ASN A 108 -16.13 12.79 -22.70
C ASN A 108 -14.66 13.20 -22.91
N PHE A 109 -13.71 12.66 -22.13
CA PHE A 109 -12.30 13.03 -22.20
C PHE A 109 -11.61 12.69 -23.55
N PRO A 110 -11.96 11.61 -24.28
CA PRO A 110 -11.34 11.34 -25.58
C PRO A 110 -11.88 12.22 -26.71
N ASN A 111 -13.16 12.62 -26.65
CA ASN A 111 -13.85 13.24 -27.78
C ASN A 111 -13.91 14.78 -27.75
N GLY A 112 -13.47 15.41 -26.65
CA GLY A 112 -13.64 16.85 -26.42
C GLY A 112 -12.35 17.69 -26.41
N PHE A 113 -11.18 17.09 -26.64
CA PHE A 113 -9.88 17.78 -26.50
C PHE A 113 -9.69 18.90 -27.54
N GLY A 114 -10.37 18.81 -28.69
CA GLY A 114 -10.27 19.81 -29.77
C GLY A 114 -11.23 20.99 -29.69
N LYS A 115 -12.21 21.01 -28.77
CA LYS A 115 -13.32 21.99 -28.82
C LYS A 115 -13.73 22.62 -27.49
N THR A 116 -13.09 22.26 -26.38
CA THR A 116 -13.44 22.81 -25.07
C THR A 116 -12.40 23.82 -24.62
N ASN A 117 -12.81 25.09 -24.53
CA ASN A 117 -12.02 26.15 -23.88
C ASN A 117 -11.66 25.68 -22.46
N ILE A 118 -10.37 25.55 -22.19
CA ILE A 118 -9.79 25.15 -20.89
C ILE A 118 -10.35 26.01 -19.74
N LEU A 119 -10.74 27.25 -20.02
CA LEU A 119 -11.41 28.18 -19.10
C LEU A 119 -12.85 27.80 -18.73
N ASN A 120 -13.62 27.19 -19.63
CA ASN A 120 -15.02 26.80 -19.35
C ASN A 120 -15.12 25.57 -18.45
N LEU A 121 -14.06 24.75 -18.36
CA LEU A 121 -13.99 23.63 -17.42
C LEU A 121 -13.66 24.09 -15.99
N LEU A 122 -13.13 25.31 -15.84
CA LEU A 122 -12.76 25.94 -14.57
C LEU A 122 -13.91 26.74 -13.93
N PHE A 123 -14.85 27.24 -14.72
CA PHE A 123 -15.93 28.13 -14.26
C PHE A 123 -17.33 27.56 -14.54
N ILE A 124 -17.71 26.47 -13.86
CA ILE A 124 -19.14 26.15 -13.70
C ILE A 124 -19.66 26.91 -12.49
N ASN A 125 -20.57 27.81 -12.80
CA ASN A 125 -21.24 28.78 -11.94
C ASN A 125 -21.99 28.11 -10.76
N LEU A 126 -22.00 28.76 -9.57
CA LEU A 126 -23.16 28.97 -8.67
C LEU A 126 -22.81 29.14 -7.18
N LYS A 127 -22.88 30.40 -6.73
CA LYS A 127 -23.72 30.94 -5.64
C LYS A 127 -23.88 30.10 -4.34
N CYS A 128 -22.82 29.89 -3.54
CA CYS A 128 -22.98 29.70 -2.08
C CYS A 128 -21.66 29.92 -1.29
N ARG A 129 -21.69 30.71 -0.20
CA ARG A 129 -20.50 31.26 0.49
C ARG A 129 -19.70 30.22 1.30
N SER A 130 -20.31 29.12 1.75
CA SER A 130 -19.62 28.00 2.44
C SER A 130 -19.03 26.94 1.50
N VAL A 131 -19.43 26.93 0.21
CA VAL A 131 -18.91 26.01 -0.82
C VAL A 131 -17.56 26.51 -1.38
N LYS A 132 -17.28 27.81 -1.30
CA LYS A 132 -16.06 28.44 -1.83
C LYS A 132 -14.75 27.86 -1.28
N ILE A 133 -14.66 27.52 0.01
CA ILE A 133 -13.42 27.01 0.62
C ILE A 133 -13.15 25.55 0.21
N TYR A 134 -14.20 24.74 0.08
CA TYR A 134 -14.08 23.34 -0.37
C TYR A 134 -13.80 23.25 -1.87
N PHE A 135 -14.37 24.17 -2.67
CA PHE A 135 -14.08 24.29 -4.09
C PHE A 135 -12.66 24.80 -4.35
N GLY A 136 -12.19 25.82 -3.61
CA GLY A 136 -10.82 26.34 -3.74
C GLY A 136 -9.75 25.26 -3.51
N LYS A 137 -9.92 24.42 -2.49
CA LYS A 137 -9.03 23.27 -2.25
C LYS A 137 -9.06 22.28 -3.40
N THR A 138 -10.25 21.90 -3.87
CA THR A 138 -10.40 20.92 -4.96
C THR A 138 -9.82 21.42 -6.29
N VAL A 139 -10.01 22.70 -6.60
CA VAL A 139 -9.44 23.35 -7.79
C VAL A 139 -7.91 23.45 -7.68
N TYR A 140 -7.39 23.81 -6.51
CA TYR A 140 -5.94 23.85 -6.26
C TYR A 140 -5.28 22.50 -6.52
N TYR A 141 -5.81 21.40 -5.94
CA TYR A 141 -5.23 20.06 -6.17
C TYR A 141 -5.37 19.60 -7.62
N LYS A 142 -6.46 19.94 -8.32
CA LYS A 142 -6.60 19.65 -9.76
C LYS A 142 -5.57 20.40 -10.60
N LEU A 143 -5.31 21.67 -10.29
CA LEU A 143 -4.28 22.47 -10.95
C LEU A 143 -2.89 21.89 -10.67
N CYS A 144 -2.60 21.52 -9.42
CA CYS A 144 -1.35 20.83 -9.07
C CYS A 144 -1.18 19.51 -9.84
N ILE A 145 -2.23 18.69 -9.97
CA ILE A 145 -2.16 17.46 -10.78
C ILE A 145 -1.82 17.78 -12.24
N LEU A 146 -2.48 18.77 -12.84
CA LEU A 146 -2.23 19.17 -14.23
C LEU A 146 -0.79 19.66 -14.42
N LEU A 147 -0.30 20.51 -13.51
CA LEU A 147 1.04 21.07 -13.57
C LEU A 147 2.11 19.99 -13.37
N LEU A 148 1.89 19.05 -12.44
CA LEU A 148 2.80 17.92 -12.23
C LEU A 148 2.77 16.94 -13.41
N LEU A 149 1.61 16.65 -14.01
CA LEU A 149 1.52 15.85 -15.24
C LEU A 149 2.24 16.51 -16.42
N PHE A 150 2.07 17.83 -16.59
CA PHE A 150 2.79 18.58 -17.62
C PHE A 150 4.31 18.51 -17.38
N SER A 151 4.76 18.67 -16.14
CA SER A 151 6.16 18.50 -15.75
C SER A 151 6.68 17.09 -16.05
N GLN A 152 5.88 16.05 -15.83
CA GLN A 152 6.26 14.66 -16.15
C GLN A 152 6.39 14.43 -17.66
N ILE A 153 5.41 14.86 -18.44
CA ILE A 153 5.43 14.72 -19.90
C ILE A 153 6.64 15.48 -20.46
N PHE A 154 6.87 16.70 -19.98
CA PHE A 154 8.05 17.48 -20.34
C PHE A 154 9.35 16.76 -19.98
N ALA A 155 9.47 16.19 -18.78
CA ALA A 155 10.65 15.44 -18.36
C ALA A 155 10.89 14.19 -19.22
N ILE A 156 9.84 13.44 -19.57
CA ILE A 156 9.94 12.25 -20.43
C ILE A 156 10.35 12.65 -21.85
N VAL A 157 9.70 13.66 -22.43
CA VAL A 157 10.02 14.15 -23.79
C VAL A 157 11.44 14.70 -23.84
N PHE A 158 11.83 15.50 -22.84
CA PHE A 158 13.19 16.00 -22.71
C PHE A 158 14.20 14.85 -22.61
N PHE A 159 13.94 13.86 -21.75
CA PHE A 159 14.82 12.70 -21.58
C PHE A 159 14.97 11.90 -22.86
N LEU A 160 13.89 11.62 -23.60
CA LEU A 160 13.93 10.90 -24.87
C LEU A 160 14.66 11.70 -25.97
N ASN A 161 14.48 13.02 -26.01
CA ASN A 161 15.17 13.86 -26.99
C ASN A 161 16.66 14.03 -26.64
N TRP A 162 16.97 14.11 -25.35
CA TRP A 162 18.34 14.21 -24.83
C TRP A 162 19.12 12.92 -25.05
N SER A 163 18.51 11.76 -24.75
CA SER A 163 19.15 10.46 -24.90
C SER A 163 19.53 10.16 -26.36
N ARG A 164 18.77 10.67 -27.33
CA ARG A 164 19.07 10.54 -28.77
C ARG A 164 20.39 11.20 -29.19
N LYS A 165 20.91 12.16 -28.42
CA LYS A 165 22.18 12.85 -28.73
C LYS A 165 23.42 12.03 -28.40
N PHE A 166 23.25 10.92 -27.67
CA PHE A 166 24.34 10.09 -27.20
C PHE A 166 24.47 8.82 -28.04
N THR A 167 25.71 8.40 -28.27
CA THR A 167 26.00 7.07 -28.82
C THR A 167 25.64 5.99 -27.79
N ILE A 168 25.31 4.79 -28.29
CA ILE A 168 24.80 3.68 -27.47
C ILE A 168 25.82 3.24 -26.40
N ASP A 169 27.11 3.47 -26.62
CA ASP A 169 28.21 2.96 -25.79
C ASP A 169 28.62 3.87 -24.62
N ILE A 170 27.90 4.97 -24.39
CA ILE A 170 28.25 5.89 -23.30
C ILE A 170 27.98 5.24 -21.94
N SER A 171 29.01 5.22 -21.10
CA SER A 171 28.94 4.71 -19.73
C SER A 171 27.94 5.53 -18.90
N ILE A 172 27.24 4.86 -17.97
CA ILE A 172 26.28 5.51 -17.07
C ILE A 172 26.90 6.70 -16.34
N PHE A 173 28.14 6.55 -15.87
CA PHE A 173 28.85 7.63 -15.16
C PHE A 173 29.00 8.88 -16.03
N ASN A 174 29.46 8.71 -17.27
CA ASN A 174 29.60 9.83 -18.21
C ASN A 174 28.24 10.40 -18.58
N PHE A 175 27.22 9.56 -18.78
CA PHE A 175 25.86 10.02 -19.03
C PHE A 175 25.38 10.97 -17.93
N TRP A 176 25.53 10.60 -16.65
CA TRP A 176 25.11 11.43 -15.51
C TRP A 176 25.88 12.74 -15.37
N ASN A 177 27.20 12.72 -15.61
CA ASN A 177 28.01 13.94 -15.56
C ASN A 177 27.67 14.93 -16.67
N VAL A 178 27.17 14.44 -17.81
CA VAL A 178 26.77 15.29 -18.94
C VAL A 178 25.33 15.81 -18.77
N VAL A 179 24.53 15.26 -17.85
CA VAL A 179 23.17 15.77 -17.59
C VAL A 179 23.25 17.21 -17.09
N PRO A 180 22.52 18.16 -17.71
CA PRO A 180 22.53 19.56 -17.32
C PRO A 180 22.18 19.74 -15.85
N PHE A 181 22.95 20.58 -15.14
CA PHE A 181 22.69 20.94 -13.76
C PHE A 181 21.24 21.44 -13.55
N SER A 182 20.73 22.24 -14.49
CA SER A 182 19.35 22.74 -14.48
C SER A 182 18.31 21.63 -14.46
N PHE A 183 18.57 20.51 -15.13
CA PHE A 183 17.67 19.34 -15.13
C PHE A 183 17.71 18.62 -13.79
N ARG A 184 18.91 18.39 -13.21
CA ARG A 184 19.07 17.79 -11.88
C ARG A 184 18.35 18.60 -10.80
N LEU A 185 18.53 19.92 -10.82
CA LEU A 185 17.88 20.84 -9.89
C LEU A 185 16.35 20.84 -10.07
N SER A 186 15.86 20.90 -11.31
CA SER A 186 14.43 20.85 -11.63
C SER A 186 13.77 19.56 -11.15
N TYR A 187 14.45 18.41 -11.32
CA TYR A 187 13.97 17.12 -10.82
C TYR A 187 13.85 17.09 -9.29
N LEU A 188 14.83 17.64 -8.56
CA LEU A 188 14.77 17.75 -7.11
C LEU A 188 13.60 18.63 -6.64
N PHE A 189 13.39 19.79 -7.28
CA PHE A 189 12.22 20.63 -7.02
C PHE A 189 10.91 19.89 -7.30
N TYR A 190 10.83 19.15 -8.40
CA TYR A 190 9.66 18.36 -8.74
C TYR A 190 9.35 17.28 -7.68
N ILE A 191 10.36 16.50 -7.22
CA ILE A 191 10.14 15.50 -6.17
C ILE A 191 9.70 16.19 -4.87
N LEU A 192 10.36 17.30 -4.51
CA LEU A 192 10.04 18.05 -3.30
C LEU A 192 8.58 18.52 -3.30
N ILE A 193 8.08 19.04 -4.44
CA ILE A 193 6.67 19.41 -4.60
C ILE A 193 5.76 18.17 -4.52
N CYS A 194 6.12 17.08 -5.21
CA CYS A 194 5.36 15.82 -5.20
C CYS A 194 5.18 15.24 -3.80
N ILE A 195 6.17 15.38 -2.91
CA ILE A 195 6.11 14.86 -1.53
C ILE A 195 5.53 15.89 -0.55
N SER A 196 5.84 17.18 -0.71
CA SER A 196 5.37 18.24 0.20
C SER A 196 3.86 18.46 0.13
N ILE A 197 3.26 18.42 -1.06
CA ILE A 197 1.80 18.61 -1.20
C ILE A 197 1.02 17.52 -0.45
N PRO A 198 1.32 16.21 -0.60
CA PRO A 198 0.71 15.15 0.20
C PRO A 198 0.89 15.29 1.70
N VAL A 199 2.09 15.69 2.15
CA VAL A 199 2.36 15.95 3.57
C VAL A 199 1.37 17.00 4.08
N VAL A 200 1.32 18.16 3.44
CA VAL A 200 0.41 19.26 3.83
C VAL A 200 -1.05 18.82 3.76
N ALA A 201 -1.44 18.08 2.72
CA ALA A 201 -2.80 17.57 2.56
C ALA A 201 -3.24 16.66 3.71
N LEU A 202 -2.37 15.74 4.14
CA LEU A 202 -2.63 14.83 5.25
C LEU A 202 -2.69 15.54 6.61
N PHE A 203 -1.92 16.61 6.82
CA PHE A 203 -1.96 17.41 8.05
C PHE A 203 -3.21 18.28 8.14
N ILE A 204 -3.68 18.85 7.02
CA ILE A 204 -4.87 19.70 6.97
C ILE A 204 -6.17 18.88 7.05
N HIS A 205 -6.14 17.60 6.66
CA HIS A 205 -7.36 16.80 6.56
C HIS A 205 -8.00 16.55 7.93
N ARG A 206 -9.26 16.99 8.08
CA ARG A 206 -10.12 16.77 9.24
C ARG A 206 -11.38 16.06 8.77
N THR A 207 -11.57 14.82 9.22
CA THR A 207 -12.69 13.95 8.83
C THR A 207 -13.81 13.98 9.85
N SER A 208 -15.03 13.70 9.37
CA SER A 208 -16.19 13.47 10.23
C SER A 208 -16.11 12.07 10.84
N LYS A 209 -16.53 11.91 12.11
CA LYS A 209 -16.49 10.63 12.84
C LYS A 209 -17.71 9.71 12.58
N LYS A 210 -18.60 10.07 11.64
CA LYS A 210 -19.97 9.54 11.61
C LYS A 210 -20.19 8.33 10.69
N ILE A 211 -19.26 7.98 9.81
CA ILE A 211 -19.44 6.90 8.81
C ILE A 211 -18.33 5.84 8.94
N LEU A 212 -18.68 4.56 8.96
CA LEU A 212 -17.75 3.42 9.18
C LEU A 212 -16.52 3.42 8.23
N PRO A 213 -16.67 3.62 6.90
CA PRO A 213 -15.54 3.84 5.98
C PRO A 213 -14.63 5.03 6.34
N GLU A 214 -15.18 6.07 6.96
CA GLU A 214 -14.45 7.27 7.38
C GLU A 214 -13.62 6.98 8.63
N ILE A 215 -14.10 6.11 9.53
CA ILE A 215 -13.34 5.59 10.68
C ILE A 215 -12.12 4.80 10.19
N ALA A 216 -12.28 3.97 9.15
CA ALA A 216 -11.18 3.22 8.55
C ALA A 216 -10.09 4.14 7.96
N LYS A 217 -10.51 5.20 7.26
CA LYS A 217 -9.58 6.22 6.76
C LYS A 217 -8.84 6.90 7.90
N ASN A 218 -9.53 7.25 8.98
CA ASN A 218 -8.93 7.92 10.14
C ASN A 218 -7.82 7.14 10.78
N LYS A 219 -7.96 5.81 10.85
CA LYS A 219 -6.93 4.95 11.40
C LYS A 219 -5.72 4.80 10.48
N ALA A 220 -5.91 4.90 9.16
CA ALA A 220 -4.80 4.81 8.19
C ALA A 220 -4.03 6.13 8.03
N ILE A 221 -4.66 7.29 8.26
CA ILE A 221 -4.02 8.62 8.18
C ILE A 221 -2.70 8.75 8.97
N PRO A 222 -2.58 8.34 10.26
CA PRO A 222 -1.31 8.48 10.99
C PRO A 222 -0.17 7.69 10.34
N TYR A 223 -0.45 6.51 9.78
CA TYR A 223 0.55 5.75 9.03
C TYR A 223 0.94 6.47 7.74
N LEU A 224 -0.02 7.01 6.97
CA LEU A 224 0.26 7.78 5.75
C LEU A 224 1.04 9.09 6.03
N LYS A 225 0.79 9.74 7.17
CA LYS A 225 1.59 10.88 7.65
C LYS A 225 3.04 10.46 7.89
N THR A 226 3.24 9.35 8.60
CA THR A 226 4.56 8.79 8.87
C THR A 226 5.30 8.46 7.57
N ILE A 227 4.65 7.81 6.62
CA ILE A 227 5.24 7.49 5.30
C ILE A 227 5.65 8.77 4.57
N SER A 228 4.76 9.77 4.53
CA SER A 228 5.05 11.03 3.83
C SER A 228 6.20 11.81 4.47
N LEU A 229 6.35 11.75 5.81
CA LEU A 229 7.51 12.32 6.52
C LEU A 229 8.81 11.55 6.25
N LEU A 230 8.76 10.21 6.21
CA LEU A 230 9.92 9.38 5.87
C LEU A 230 10.38 9.65 4.43
N LEU A 231 9.45 9.75 3.49
CA LEU A 231 9.74 10.12 2.11
C LEU A 231 10.32 11.53 1.99
N LEU A 232 9.88 12.48 2.81
CA LEU A 232 10.50 13.81 2.87
C LEU A 232 11.96 13.72 3.35
N GLY A 233 12.25 12.86 4.34
CA GLY A 233 13.62 12.53 4.74
C GLY A 233 14.46 11.94 3.60
N VAL A 234 13.87 11.07 2.78
CA VAL A 234 14.53 10.55 1.56
C VAL A 234 14.85 11.67 0.59
N VAL A 235 13.95 12.62 0.35
CA VAL A 235 14.21 13.78 -0.52
C VAL A 235 15.40 14.60 -0.01
N ILE A 236 15.50 14.81 1.31
CA ILE A 236 16.63 15.53 1.92
C ILE A 236 17.95 14.79 1.67
N LEU A 237 18.00 13.48 1.89
CA LEU A 237 19.21 12.68 1.61
C LEU A 237 19.59 12.72 0.12
N VAL A 238 18.59 12.60 -0.76
CA VAL A 238 18.79 12.67 -2.21
C VAL A 238 19.28 14.05 -2.64
N PHE A 239 18.77 15.12 -2.02
CA PHE A 239 19.25 16.49 -2.25
C PHE A 239 20.74 16.62 -1.91
N PHE A 240 21.17 16.14 -0.75
CA PHE A 240 22.59 16.14 -0.37
C PHE A 240 23.44 15.25 -1.28
N LEU A 241 22.92 14.12 -1.74
CA LEU A 241 23.64 13.24 -2.67
C LEU A 241 23.90 13.89 -4.03
N PHE A 242 22.94 14.66 -4.56
CA PHE A 242 23.04 15.25 -5.90
C PHE A 242 23.65 16.65 -5.96
N LEU A 243 23.45 17.47 -4.92
CA LEU A 243 23.88 18.88 -4.89
C LEU A 243 24.92 19.17 -3.80
N GLY A 244 25.24 18.19 -2.95
CA GLY A 244 26.07 18.41 -1.76
C GLY A 244 27.47 18.96 -2.07
N GLY A 245 28.11 18.51 -3.16
CA GLY A 245 29.44 18.99 -3.54
C GLY A 245 29.46 20.15 -4.49
N GLU A 246 28.42 20.35 -5.30
CA GLU A 246 28.27 21.60 -6.06
C GLU A 246 28.02 22.81 -5.13
N ILE A 247 27.40 22.62 -3.97
CA ILE A 247 27.19 23.67 -2.94
C ILE A 247 28.43 23.81 -2.01
N GLY A 248 29.41 22.92 -2.12
CA GLY A 248 30.64 22.96 -1.30
C GLY A 248 30.45 22.57 0.17
N ILE A 249 29.32 21.94 0.53
CA ILE A 249 29.01 21.52 1.91
C ILE A 249 29.67 20.15 2.19
N ILE A 250 29.72 19.26 1.20
CA ILE A 250 30.27 17.90 1.26
C ILE A 250 30.96 17.62 -0.07
N GLU A 251 32.17 17.06 -0.12
CA GLU A 251 32.78 16.66 -1.40
C GLU A 251 31.86 15.70 -2.19
N ASP A 252 31.70 15.90 -3.50
CA ASP A 252 30.71 15.17 -4.32
C ASP A 252 30.85 13.64 -4.21
N PRO A 253 29.91 12.94 -3.55
CA PRO A 253 30.03 11.51 -3.29
C PRO A 253 29.97 10.67 -4.57
N VAL A 254 29.35 11.21 -5.63
CA VAL A 254 29.26 10.58 -6.95
C VAL A 254 30.60 10.67 -7.70
N LEU A 255 31.30 11.80 -7.64
CA LEU A 255 32.61 11.99 -8.30
C LEU A 255 33.71 11.22 -7.57
N LYS A 256 33.64 11.17 -6.24
CA LYS A 256 34.61 10.45 -5.40
C LYS A 256 34.42 8.93 -5.40
N LEU A 257 33.39 8.41 -6.06
CA LEU A 257 33.05 6.99 -6.11
C LEU A 257 34.21 6.10 -6.59
N PHE A 258 35.04 6.59 -7.51
CA PHE A 258 36.24 5.88 -8.00
C PHE A 258 37.44 5.91 -7.05
N ILE A 259 37.48 6.87 -6.12
CA ILE A 259 38.57 7.06 -5.15
C ILE A 259 38.21 6.40 -3.83
N ASN A 260 37.03 6.70 -3.29
CA ASN A 260 36.49 6.18 -2.04
C ASN A 260 34.97 5.96 -2.18
N PRO A 261 34.48 4.72 -2.28
CA PRO A 261 33.05 4.43 -2.49
C PRO A 261 32.21 4.48 -1.20
N ILE A 262 32.86 4.50 -0.03
CA ILE A 262 32.23 4.49 1.29
C ILE A 262 31.14 5.57 1.47
N PRO A 263 31.38 6.87 1.21
CA PRO A 263 30.36 7.91 1.41
C PRO A 263 29.10 7.67 0.58
N PHE A 264 29.25 7.21 -0.66
CA PHE A 264 28.12 6.89 -1.53
C PHE A 264 27.29 5.72 -0.97
N TYR A 265 27.94 4.66 -0.47
CA TYR A 265 27.24 3.54 0.18
C TYR A 265 26.48 3.96 1.43
N VAL A 266 27.04 4.87 2.25
CA VAL A 266 26.36 5.38 3.46
C VAL A 266 25.06 6.10 3.09
N PHE A 267 25.08 6.99 2.08
CA PHE A 267 23.86 7.65 1.60
C PHE A 267 22.85 6.66 1.04
N LEU A 268 23.28 5.68 0.23
CA LEU A 268 22.40 4.67 -0.32
C LEU A 268 21.72 3.82 0.77
N ILE A 269 22.49 3.35 1.77
CA ILE A 269 21.96 2.59 2.90
C ILE A 269 20.97 3.44 3.70
N GLY A 270 21.27 4.72 3.92
CA GLY A 270 20.36 5.67 4.58
C GLY A 270 19.03 5.83 3.84
N ILE A 271 19.09 6.00 2.51
CA ILE A 271 17.88 6.09 1.66
C ILE A 271 17.10 4.78 1.72
N GLN A 272 17.76 3.63 1.53
CA GLN A 272 17.13 2.32 1.57
C GLN A 272 16.45 2.05 2.92
N PHE A 273 17.09 2.42 4.02
CA PHE A 273 16.54 2.26 5.36
C PHE A 273 15.25 3.07 5.55
N LEU A 274 15.24 4.35 5.14
CA LEU A 274 14.02 5.16 5.20
C LEU A 274 12.89 4.59 4.32
N VAL A 275 13.23 4.14 3.11
CA VAL A 275 12.28 3.50 2.20
C VAL A 275 11.75 2.19 2.78
N LEU A 276 12.60 1.39 3.42
CA LEU A 276 12.21 0.15 4.10
C LEU A 276 11.18 0.41 5.20
N VAL A 277 11.43 1.37 6.07
CA VAL A 277 10.48 1.75 7.12
C VAL A 277 9.19 2.31 6.51
N ALA A 278 9.28 3.07 5.42
CA ALA A 278 8.11 3.58 4.68
C ALA A 278 7.26 2.45 4.07
N VAL A 279 7.88 1.42 3.48
CA VAL A 279 7.15 0.28 2.89
C VAL A 279 6.51 -0.60 3.97
N LEU A 280 7.20 -0.84 5.08
CA LEU A 280 6.64 -1.59 6.20
C LEU A 280 5.46 -0.87 6.83
N THR A 281 5.56 0.45 7.01
CA THR A 281 4.44 1.28 7.50
C THR A 281 3.29 1.36 6.51
N LEU A 282 3.56 1.29 5.20
CA LEU A 282 2.52 1.16 4.16
C LEU A 282 1.73 -0.13 4.30
N GLY A 283 2.38 -1.27 4.55
CA GLY A 283 1.70 -2.52 4.83
C GLY A 283 0.81 -2.46 6.08
N GLN A 284 1.29 -1.82 7.15
CA GLN A 284 0.49 -1.58 8.37
C GLN A 284 -0.73 -0.67 8.10
N ALA A 285 -0.58 0.34 7.25
CA ALA A 285 -1.67 1.23 6.83
C ALA A 285 -2.77 0.45 6.07
N LEU A 286 -2.37 -0.45 5.18
CA LEU A 286 -3.28 -1.28 4.38
C LEU A 286 -4.10 -2.22 5.28
N ILE A 287 -3.43 -2.93 6.19
CA ILE A 287 -4.10 -3.81 7.17
C ILE A 287 -5.06 -3.02 8.04
N SER A 288 -4.64 -1.86 8.53
CA SER A 288 -5.48 -0.99 9.34
C SER A 288 -6.70 -0.48 8.57
N TYR A 289 -6.58 -0.21 7.28
CA TYR A 289 -7.71 0.20 6.45
C TYR A 289 -8.72 -0.95 6.26
N GLU A 290 -8.24 -2.16 5.97
CA GLU A 290 -9.09 -3.33 5.72
C GLU A 290 -9.85 -3.82 6.97
N ILE A 291 -9.25 -3.70 8.16
CA ILE A 291 -9.90 -4.09 9.42
C ILE A 291 -11.17 -3.27 9.69
N PHE A 292 -11.28 -2.03 9.19
CA PHE A 292 -12.38 -1.12 9.56
C PHE A 292 -13.41 -0.88 8.43
N THR A 293 -13.11 -1.22 7.17
CA THR A 293 -14.10 -1.09 6.06
C THR A 293 -15.23 -2.11 6.11
N GLY A 294 -15.19 -3.06 7.04
CA GLY A 294 -16.40 -3.75 7.55
C GLY A 294 -17.11 -4.72 6.60
N ARG A 295 -16.77 -4.79 5.31
CA ARG A 295 -17.42 -5.70 4.36
C ARG A 295 -16.82 -7.10 4.45
N ILE A 296 -17.46 -7.92 5.29
CA ILE A 296 -17.52 -9.39 5.33
C ILE A 296 -16.36 -10.10 4.61
N LEU A 297 -15.21 -10.20 5.29
CA LEU A 297 -14.24 -11.28 5.11
C LEU A 297 -13.69 -11.57 6.53
N PRO A 298 -13.68 -12.83 7.00
CA PRO A 298 -13.17 -13.17 8.33
C PRO A 298 -11.71 -12.73 8.45
N LYS A 299 -11.45 -11.93 9.51
CA LYS A 299 -10.53 -10.78 9.55
C LYS A 299 -9.16 -11.04 10.20
N ILE A 300 -8.80 -12.27 10.53
CA ILE A 300 -7.52 -12.60 11.19
C ILE A 300 -6.43 -13.00 10.18
N GLY A 301 -6.84 -13.45 8.99
CA GLY A 301 -5.92 -13.91 7.93
C GLY A 301 -4.91 -12.85 7.49
N LEU A 302 -5.35 -11.66 7.07
CA LEU A 302 -4.43 -10.69 6.43
C LEU A 302 -3.28 -10.23 7.34
N ARG A 303 -3.53 -10.06 8.64
CA ARG A 303 -2.48 -9.68 9.60
C ARG A 303 -1.47 -10.82 9.78
N CYS A 304 -1.96 -12.06 9.88
CA CYS A 304 -1.10 -13.25 9.92
C CYS A 304 -0.34 -13.43 8.60
N GLU A 305 -0.99 -13.24 7.45
CA GLU A 305 -0.38 -13.28 6.13
C GLU A 305 0.71 -12.23 5.97
N TRP A 306 0.47 -11.00 6.42
CA TRP A 306 1.49 -9.94 6.42
C TRP A 306 2.68 -10.29 7.29
N ARG A 307 2.44 -10.81 8.51
CA ARG A 307 3.52 -11.25 9.40
C ARG A 307 4.30 -12.39 8.77
N ASN A 308 3.62 -13.39 8.21
CA ASN A 308 4.24 -14.55 7.59
C ASN A 308 4.99 -14.18 6.30
N ALA A 309 4.44 -13.28 5.48
CA ALA A 309 5.12 -12.77 4.29
C ALA A 309 6.37 -11.97 4.67
N ASN A 310 6.29 -11.07 5.65
CA ASN A 310 7.45 -10.33 6.13
C ASN A 310 8.53 -11.26 6.67
N LEU A 311 8.17 -12.20 7.55
CA LEU A 311 9.14 -13.16 8.11
C LEU A 311 9.71 -14.05 7.02
N GLY A 312 8.88 -14.52 6.08
CA GLY A 312 9.33 -15.35 4.96
C GLY A 312 10.32 -14.63 4.05
N PHE A 313 10.01 -13.41 3.60
CA PHE A 313 10.94 -12.62 2.77
C PHE A 313 12.19 -12.21 3.55
N LEU A 314 12.08 -11.92 4.84
CA LEU A 314 13.24 -11.63 5.70
C LEU A 314 14.14 -12.87 5.80
N LEU A 315 13.58 -14.06 6.00
CA LEU A 315 14.36 -15.31 6.03
C LEU A 315 15.03 -15.60 4.68
N ILE A 316 14.32 -15.45 3.57
CA ILE A 316 14.89 -15.69 2.23
C ILE A 316 16.01 -14.67 1.92
N THR A 317 15.85 -13.41 2.33
CA THR A 317 16.87 -12.36 2.13
C THR A 317 18.08 -12.55 3.03
N LEU A 318 17.90 -12.98 4.29
CA LEU A 318 19.01 -13.40 5.16
C LEU A 318 19.75 -14.61 4.59
N LEU A 319 19.03 -15.59 4.06
CA LEU A 319 19.61 -16.77 3.44
C LEU A 319 20.42 -16.39 2.19
N TYR A 320 19.92 -15.47 1.37
CA TYR A 320 20.69 -14.87 0.27
C TYR A 320 21.96 -14.16 0.77
N PHE A 321 21.85 -13.33 1.81
CA PHE A 321 22.99 -12.62 2.38
C PHE A 321 24.10 -13.57 2.86
N ILE A 322 23.73 -14.65 3.56
CA ILE A 322 24.67 -15.67 4.05
C ILE A 322 25.34 -16.40 2.87
N ILE A 323 24.56 -16.86 1.90
CA ILE A 323 25.08 -17.60 0.73
C ILE A 323 25.97 -16.72 -0.15
N SER A 324 25.59 -15.45 -0.33
CA SER A 324 26.39 -14.47 -1.07
C SER A 324 27.70 -14.15 -0.34
N SER A 325 27.68 -14.06 1.00
CA SER A 325 28.91 -13.94 1.80
C SER A 325 29.83 -15.16 1.72
N LEU A 326 29.32 -16.33 1.30
CA LEU A 326 30.10 -17.55 1.05
C LEU A 326 30.60 -17.66 -0.39
N GLY A 327 30.31 -16.67 -1.25
CA GLY A 327 30.81 -16.58 -2.63
C GLY A 327 29.84 -17.02 -3.72
N PHE A 328 28.60 -17.40 -3.37
CA PHE A 328 27.54 -17.71 -4.34
C PHE A 328 26.58 -16.52 -4.48
N SER A 329 26.85 -15.63 -5.43
CA SER A 329 26.14 -14.35 -5.52
C SER A 329 24.83 -14.38 -6.32
N LYS A 330 24.48 -15.49 -7.00
CA LYS A 330 23.38 -15.57 -7.99
C LYS A 330 22.02 -15.18 -7.42
N ILE A 331 21.64 -13.92 -7.58
CA ILE A 331 20.41 -13.36 -7.00
C ILE A 331 19.17 -13.71 -7.81
N ASP A 332 19.34 -14.01 -9.11
CA ASP A 332 18.26 -14.33 -10.05
C ASP A 332 17.36 -15.46 -9.56
N LEU A 333 17.96 -16.49 -8.98
CA LEU A 333 17.24 -17.65 -8.47
C LEU A 333 16.33 -17.26 -7.29
N PHE A 334 16.81 -16.39 -6.41
CA PHE A 334 16.04 -15.88 -5.26
C PHE A 334 14.95 -14.90 -5.70
N LEU A 335 15.24 -14.02 -6.66
CA LEU A 335 14.25 -13.11 -7.25
C LEU A 335 13.11 -13.87 -7.92
N VAL A 336 13.43 -14.80 -8.83
CA VAL A 336 12.45 -15.65 -9.52
C VAL A 336 11.64 -16.45 -8.51
N GLY A 337 12.29 -17.08 -7.53
CA GLY A 337 11.61 -17.81 -6.46
C GLY A 337 10.61 -16.94 -5.68
N SER A 338 11.01 -15.72 -5.31
CA SER A 338 10.14 -14.79 -4.59
C SER A 338 8.95 -14.31 -5.43
N TYR A 339 9.15 -14.10 -6.74
CA TYR A 339 8.10 -13.65 -7.65
C TYR A 339 7.10 -14.78 -7.93
N VAL A 340 7.58 -16.00 -8.16
CA VAL A 340 6.73 -17.18 -8.33
C VAL A 340 5.92 -17.44 -7.04
N TYR A 341 6.55 -17.30 -5.87
CA TYR A 341 5.84 -17.39 -4.59
C TYR A 341 4.73 -16.34 -4.47
N ASN A 342 5.02 -15.08 -4.79
CA ASN A 342 4.02 -14.01 -4.76
C ASN A 342 2.85 -14.29 -5.73
N VAL A 343 3.15 -14.64 -6.98
CA VAL A 343 2.14 -14.95 -8.00
C VAL A 343 1.29 -16.14 -7.57
N SER A 344 1.89 -17.24 -7.13
CA SER A 344 1.14 -18.42 -6.66
C SER A 344 0.24 -18.08 -5.46
N ARG A 345 0.73 -17.28 -4.50
CA ARG A 345 -0.07 -16.81 -3.37
C ARG A 345 -1.24 -15.94 -3.81
N THR A 346 -1.08 -15.09 -4.83
CA THR A 346 -2.19 -14.28 -5.37
C THR A 346 -3.34 -15.14 -5.89
N PHE A 347 -3.02 -16.23 -6.60
CA PHE A 347 -4.01 -17.14 -7.15
C PHE A 347 -4.75 -17.87 -6.02
N LEU A 348 -4.03 -18.31 -5.00
CA LEU A 348 -4.63 -18.93 -3.81
C LEU A 348 -5.55 -17.96 -3.06
N LEU A 349 -5.10 -16.72 -2.84
CA LEU A 349 -5.92 -15.68 -2.18
C LEU A 349 -7.17 -15.37 -3.00
N LYS A 350 -7.06 -15.25 -4.32
CA LYS A 350 -8.20 -15.03 -5.22
C LYS A 350 -9.20 -16.19 -5.19
N LYS A 351 -8.71 -17.43 -5.22
CA LYS A 351 -9.54 -18.65 -5.12
C LYS A 351 -10.28 -18.68 -3.78
N ASN A 352 -9.56 -18.44 -2.68
CA ASN A 352 -10.13 -18.41 -1.33
C ASN A 352 -11.19 -17.31 -1.17
N LYS A 353 -10.93 -16.11 -1.71
CA LYS A 353 -11.90 -15.01 -1.73
C LYS A 353 -13.17 -15.41 -2.49
N LYS A 354 -13.04 -16.03 -3.67
CA LYS A 354 -14.20 -16.49 -4.45
C LYS A 354 -15.01 -17.56 -3.71
N LEU A 355 -14.35 -18.55 -3.11
CA LEU A 355 -15.01 -19.59 -2.31
C LEU A 355 -15.75 -19.01 -1.10
N ARG A 356 -15.17 -18.01 -0.43
CA ARG A 356 -15.81 -17.31 0.70
C ARG A 356 -17.04 -16.53 0.26
N LEU A 357 -16.98 -15.83 -0.87
CA LEU A 357 -18.13 -15.12 -1.41
C LEU A 357 -19.29 -16.08 -1.74
N ILE A 358 -18.99 -17.24 -2.34
CA ILE A 358 -19.98 -18.30 -2.63
C ILE A 358 -20.59 -18.84 -1.34
N LYS A 359 -19.77 -19.17 -0.33
CA LYS A 359 -20.29 -19.63 0.98
C LYS A 359 -21.17 -18.57 1.64
N SER A 360 -20.77 -17.29 1.57
CA SER A 360 -21.56 -16.19 2.14
C SER A 360 -22.87 -15.95 1.39
N SER A 361 -22.89 -16.12 0.07
CA SER A 361 -24.13 -15.98 -0.71
C SER A 361 -25.08 -17.15 -0.47
N ILE A 362 -24.54 -18.37 -0.30
CA ILE A 362 -25.34 -19.54 0.11
C ILE A 362 -25.94 -19.29 1.49
N LEU A 363 -25.13 -18.85 2.46
CA LEU A 363 -25.60 -18.52 3.79
C LEU A 363 -26.68 -17.43 3.77
N ASN A 364 -26.47 -16.35 3.01
CA ASN A 364 -27.47 -15.30 2.85
C ASN A 364 -28.75 -15.83 2.19
N SER A 365 -28.64 -16.68 1.15
CA SER A 365 -29.82 -17.26 0.50
C SER A 365 -30.64 -18.14 1.44
N ILE A 366 -29.98 -18.86 2.36
CA ILE A 366 -30.61 -19.67 3.40
C ILE A 366 -31.33 -18.80 4.43
N ILE A 367 -30.76 -17.65 4.80
CA ILE A 367 -31.36 -16.68 5.72
C ILE A 367 -32.57 -16.00 5.06
N THR A 368 -32.46 -15.57 3.79
CA THR A 368 -33.55 -14.88 3.08
C THR A 368 -34.69 -15.80 2.66
N THR A 369 -34.45 -17.10 2.52
CA THR A 369 -35.55 -18.07 2.27
C THR A 369 -36.37 -18.37 3.52
N GLU A 370 -35.86 -18.08 4.73
CA GLU A 370 -36.59 -18.28 5.98
C GLU A 370 -37.53 -17.12 6.35
N GLU A 371 -37.37 -15.93 5.78
CA GLU A 371 -38.32 -14.81 5.98
C GLU A 371 -39.72 -15.09 5.39
N ASN A 372 -39.90 -16.15 4.60
CA ASN A 372 -41.17 -16.48 3.93
C ASN A 372 -41.90 -17.74 4.47
N THR A 373 -41.56 -18.30 5.62
CA THR A 373 -42.32 -19.45 6.17
C THR A 373 -42.42 -19.45 7.69
N GLU A 374 -43.59 -19.08 8.22
CA GLU A 374 -43.95 -18.97 9.65
C GLU A 374 -44.06 -20.31 10.43
N ILE A 375 -43.58 -21.46 9.91
CA ILE A 375 -43.94 -22.79 10.47
C ILE A 375 -42.78 -23.50 11.22
N VAL A 376 -41.59 -22.91 11.35
CA VAL A 376 -40.35 -23.67 11.64
C VAL A 376 -39.63 -23.28 12.95
N ALA A 377 -40.33 -23.10 14.07
CA ALA A 377 -39.73 -22.62 15.33
C ALA A 377 -38.69 -23.58 15.98
N SER A 378 -38.84 -24.90 15.87
CA SER A 378 -37.93 -25.88 16.52
C SER A 378 -36.65 -26.13 15.73
N ASN A 379 -36.72 -26.14 14.40
CA ASN A 379 -35.56 -26.28 13.51
C ASN A 379 -34.68 -25.02 13.45
N LEU A 380 -35.24 -23.85 13.82
CA LEU A 380 -34.49 -22.58 13.84
C LEU A 380 -33.37 -22.61 14.90
N LYS A 381 -33.62 -23.07 16.14
CA LYS A 381 -32.56 -23.12 17.17
C LYS A 381 -31.40 -24.01 16.74
N GLU A 382 -31.69 -25.19 16.19
CA GLU A 382 -30.65 -26.14 15.75
C GLU A 382 -29.86 -25.61 14.53
N LYS A 383 -30.54 -24.94 13.59
CA LYS A 383 -29.91 -24.31 12.43
C LYS A 383 -29.10 -23.07 12.80
N PHE A 384 -29.58 -22.23 13.72
CA PHE A 384 -28.82 -21.10 14.27
C PHE A 384 -27.62 -21.60 15.09
N GLN A 385 -27.78 -22.68 15.86
CA GLN A 385 -26.67 -23.30 16.59
C GLN A 385 -25.61 -23.85 15.64
N ARG A 386 -25.99 -24.50 14.54
CA ARG A 386 -25.04 -24.97 13.52
C ARG A 386 -24.30 -23.81 12.85
N THR A 387 -25.02 -22.75 12.51
CA THR A 387 -24.45 -21.52 11.93
C THR A 387 -23.50 -20.82 12.90
N PHE A 388 -23.89 -20.74 14.17
CA PHE A 388 -23.09 -20.16 15.25
C PHE A 388 -21.85 -21.00 15.55
N ASN A 389 -21.94 -22.32 15.48
CA ASN A 389 -20.78 -23.19 15.61
C ASN A 389 -19.79 -23.00 14.47
N ILE A 390 -20.26 -22.92 13.22
CA ILE A 390 -19.39 -22.63 12.05
C ILE A 390 -18.79 -21.22 12.18
N LEU A 391 -19.56 -20.25 12.68
CA LEU A 391 -19.06 -18.91 12.95
C LEU A 391 -17.95 -18.93 14.02
N CYS A 392 -18.14 -19.66 15.11
CA CYS A 392 -17.18 -19.72 16.21
C CYS A 392 -15.93 -20.56 15.88
N SER A 393 -16.09 -21.67 15.14
CA SER A 393 -14.99 -22.56 14.75
C SER A 393 -14.20 -22.04 13.56
N ASP A 394 -14.88 -21.66 12.47
CA ASP A 394 -14.25 -21.44 11.17
C ASP A 394 -14.00 -19.96 10.85
N ILE A 395 -14.73 -19.05 11.52
CA ILE A 395 -14.69 -17.61 11.24
C ILE A 395 -14.02 -16.84 12.38
N LEU A 396 -14.34 -17.17 13.64
CA LEU A 396 -13.83 -16.49 14.83
C LEU A 396 -12.67 -17.24 15.51
N GLU A 397 -12.49 -18.54 15.26
CA GLU A 397 -11.47 -19.41 15.87
C GLU A 397 -11.44 -19.29 17.42
N THR A 398 -12.60 -19.09 18.04
CA THR A 398 -12.73 -18.86 19.49
C THR A 398 -12.90 -20.18 20.24
N SER A 399 -12.18 -20.38 21.35
CA SER A 399 -12.28 -21.58 22.18
C SER A 399 -13.60 -21.69 22.97
N SER A 400 -14.26 -20.57 23.24
CA SER A 400 -15.62 -20.53 23.78
C SER A 400 -16.32 -19.24 23.40
N ALA A 401 -17.63 -19.30 23.14
CA ALA A 401 -18.45 -18.13 22.82
C ALA A 401 -19.89 -18.30 23.32
N LEU A 402 -20.48 -17.21 23.79
CA LEU A 402 -21.86 -17.15 24.26
C LEU A 402 -22.56 -16.01 23.53
N PHE A 403 -23.64 -16.34 22.83
CA PHE A 403 -24.51 -15.37 22.18
C PHE A 403 -25.84 -15.30 22.92
N ILE A 404 -26.21 -14.09 23.35
CA ILE A 404 -27.48 -13.82 24.02
C ILE A 404 -28.21 -12.76 23.19
N SER A 405 -29.24 -13.19 22.46
CA SER A 405 -30.18 -12.26 21.83
C SER A 405 -31.26 -11.91 22.85
N LYS A 406 -31.20 -10.71 23.42
CA LYS A 406 -32.29 -10.15 24.24
C LYS A 406 -33.31 -9.48 23.34
N SER A 407 -34.44 -10.14 23.13
CA SER A 407 -35.56 -9.56 22.41
C SER A 407 -36.37 -8.68 23.37
N ARG A 408 -36.67 -7.43 23.00
CA ARG A 408 -37.58 -6.56 23.78
C ARG A 408 -39.07 -6.84 23.49
N ILE A 409 -39.36 -7.90 22.74
CA ILE A 409 -40.71 -8.22 22.26
C ILE A 409 -41.24 -9.39 23.11
N PRO A 410 -42.36 -9.23 23.83
CA PRO A 410 -42.83 -10.19 24.85
C PRO A 410 -43.23 -11.59 24.31
N PHE A 411 -43.20 -11.78 22.99
CA PHE A 411 -43.60 -13.05 22.33
C PHE A 411 -42.45 -13.75 21.59
N VAL A 412 -41.24 -13.16 21.58
CA VAL A 412 -40.06 -13.78 20.96
C VAL A 412 -39.12 -14.22 22.08
N ALA A 413 -38.99 -15.54 22.25
CA ALA A 413 -38.10 -16.13 23.25
C ALA A 413 -36.64 -15.68 23.01
N ASP A 414 -35.94 -15.38 24.09
CA ASP A 414 -34.51 -15.05 24.05
C ASP A 414 -33.73 -16.24 23.45
N ILE A 415 -32.96 -15.97 22.40
CA ILE A 415 -32.14 -16.99 21.74
C ILE A 415 -30.76 -16.97 22.38
N ILE A 416 -30.42 -18.07 23.06
CA ILE A 416 -29.11 -18.30 23.68
C ILE A 416 -28.39 -19.39 22.88
N LEU A 417 -27.19 -19.09 22.38
CA LEU A 417 -26.33 -20.04 21.66
C LEU A 417 -24.97 -20.14 22.35
N THR A 418 -24.47 -21.36 22.56
CA THR A 418 -23.18 -21.63 23.24
C THR A 418 -22.23 -22.41 22.34
N TYR A 419 -20.95 -22.04 22.33
CA TYR A 419 -19.89 -22.78 21.65
C TYR A 419 -18.75 -23.11 22.63
N PRO A 420 -18.24 -24.35 22.69
CA PRO A 420 -18.81 -25.58 22.10
C PRO A 420 -20.13 -25.99 22.78
N ILE A 421 -20.93 -26.81 22.08
CA ILE A 421 -22.27 -27.27 22.52
C ILE A 421 -22.21 -27.95 23.90
N ASP A 422 -21.09 -28.59 24.24
CA ASP A 422 -20.92 -29.37 25.47
C ASP A 422 -20.90 -28.53 26.76
N LEU A 423 -20.78 -27.20 26.66
CA LEU A 423 -20.89 -26.29 27.81
C LEU A 423 -22.32 -26.22 28.39
N GLU A 424 -23.35 -26.41 27.55
CA GLU A 424 -24.77 -26.41 27.97
C GLU A 424 -25.09 -27.63 28.87
N LYS A 425 -24.36 -28.75 28.68
CA LYS A 425 -24.58 -30.00 29.43
C LYS A 425 -23.74 -30.15 30.69
N THR A 426 -22.61 -29.45 30.80
CA THR A 426 -21.63 -29.67 31.88
C THR A 426 -21.68 -28.64 33.01
N LYS A 427 -22.37 -27.51 32.82
CA LYS A 427 -22.57 -26.51 33.87
C LYS A 427 -24.03 -26.09 33.87
N ASN A 428 -24.72 -26.26 35.00
CA ASN A 428 -25.90 -25.45 35.33
C ASN A 428 -25.43 -23.99 35.42
N ILE A 429 -25.30 -23.33 34.26
CA ILE A 429 -24.99 -21.91 34.19
C ILE A 429 -26.26 -21.22 34.65
N ASP A 430 -26.27 -20.76 35.89
CA ASP A 430 -27.39 -20.05 36.49
C ASP A 430 -27.53 -18.68 35.80
N TYR A 431 -28.44 -18.60 34.84
CA TYR A 431 -28.55 -17.49 33.88
C TYR A 431 -28.92 -16.15 34.53
N ASP A 432 -29.54 -16.17 35.71
CA ASP A 432 -29.86 -14.99 36.50
C ASP A 432 -28.62 -14.32 37.13
N THR A 433 -27.52 -15.05 37.29
CA THR A 433 -26.27 -14.49 37.82
C THR A 433 -25.56 -13.57 36.83
N PHE A 434 -25.83 -13.68 35.52
CA PHE A 434 -25.25 -12.78 34.50
C PHE A 434 -25.95 -11.42 34.46
N ASN A 435 -27.25 -11.36 34.82
CA ASN A 435 -28.03 -10.12 34.87
C ASN A 435 -27.82 -9.32 36.16
N LYS A 436 -27.60 -9.99 37.30
CA LYS A 436 -27.51 -9.31 38.62
C LYS A 436 -26.12 -8.74 38.94
N LYS A 437 -25.12 -9.08 38.15
CA LYS A 437 -23.74 -8.77 38.49
C LYS A 437 -23.28 -7.68 37.51
N ASN A 438 -23.30 -6.42 37.98
CA ASN A 438 -22.60 -5.27 37.39
C ASN A 438 -21.09 -5.55 37.38
N ILE A 439 -20.63 -6.51 36.59
CA ILE A 439 -19.24 -6.90 36.60
C ILE A 439 -18.52 -6.11 35.52
N ILE A 440 -17.78 -5.12 36.00
CA ILE A 440 -16.62 -4.55 35.34
C ILE A 440 -15.65 -5.72 35.11
N PHE A 441 -15.53 -6.18 33.86
CA PHE A 441 -14.59 -7.24 33.48
C PHE A 441 -13.46 -6.65 32.64
N GLU A 442 -12.45 -6.11 33.31
CA GLU A 442 -11.10 -5.98 32.76
C GLU A 442 -10.41 -7.35 32.85
N LYS A 443 -10.56 -8.20 31.82
CA LYS A 443 -9.62 -9.29 31.56
C LYS A 443 -9.28 -9.34 30.08
N GLU A 444 -7.98 -9.38 29.81
CA GLU A 444 -7.30 -9.05 28.55
C GLU A 444 -7.63 -9.93 27.33
N ASN A 445 -8.56 -10.88 27.42
CA ASN A 445 -8.84 -11.88 26.38
C ASN A 445 -10.32 -11.98 25.94
N ILE A 446 -11.17 -11.02 26.30
CA ILE A 446 -12.59 -11.03 25.93
C ILE A 446 -12.90 -9.82 25.05
N THR A 447 -13.24 -10.07 23.79
CA THR A 447 -13.68 -9.04 22.83
C THR A 447 -15.20 -9.03 22.74
N TYR A 448 -15.81 -7.89 23.06
CA TYR A 448 -17.24 -7.67 22.93
C TYR A 448 -17.58 -7.13 21.53
N LEU A 449 -18.57 -7.74 20.88
CA LEU A 449 -19.22 -7.21 19.68
C LEU A 449 -20.69 -6.97 20.04
N THR A 450 -21.04 -5.69 20.25
CA THR A 450 -22.43 -5.23 20.43
C THR A 450 -23.12 -5.01 19.11
#